data_AF-M5T708-F1
#
_entry.id   AF-M5T708-F1
#
_cell.length_a   1.000
_cell.length_b   1.000
_cell.length_c   1.000
_cell.angle_alpha   90.00
_cell.angle_beta   90.00
_cell.angle_gamma   90.00
#
_symmetry.space_group_name_H-M   'P 1'
#
loop_
_entity.id
_entity.type
_entity.pdbx_description
1 polymer ?
#
loop_
_entity_poly.entity_id
_entity_poly.type
_entity_poly.pdbx_seq_one_letter_code
_entity_poly.pdbx_strand_id
1 'polypeptide(L)'
;MDENKLRFGVGVLVIAAIGIGVILTFLFGAFPAILNREYTLTVYFDSAEGINTNSPVLRDGVKIGRVSDIQLRPEGGVLLTLAMDAQHKMTHQYIPQIGIGSLITGDSKLEFRKAEPRELEKLLGDDLDLVDRTYSNEEYFAYGQKLDDPFSLLFGMEDEMRSTFRSIRGAGDAVKDIGQSIQSLVRDVRGVIGIDPTPAPPPTAFPPGVPRQSSIGMGHNASMFATTTQHRMMPGPSWARPVSLVSRSSADSSSQYAIQTVAFANQNQFAPPGSQVVPPGTMPPRSLQQGLTPPVGTQRTAGQPTLLDLQNEAIETLEELQGAIRDARSILGNEQIRRGLTDSISRFPGVLDQATDTLKTTQKTFDSFADVGKQFEQVGSVAEQALNELKTTAGDTLESFQATAKNVEAITEPIGRRSEELVEQVLRSLANVDNALIQIDTFGQTLNSSDGTIKRLLEDDELYYEIRRTVENIEAATARVRPILDDVRVFTDKIARDPRQLGVRGALGKRPTGAGLK
;
A
#
# COMPACT_ATOMS: atom_id res chain seq x y z
N MET A 1 48.44 51.04 -44.04
CA MET A 1 48.11 50.40 -42.75
C MET A 1 49.18 49.36 -42.47
N ASP A 2 49.87 49.47 -41.33
CA ASP A 2 51.04 48.64 -41.03
C ASP A 2 50.65 47.17 -40.80
N GLU A 3 51.08 46.28 -41.68
CA GLU A 3 50.78 44.84 -41.61
C GLU A 3 51.26 44.19 -40.29
N ASN A 4 52.29 44.76 -39.68
CA ASN A 4 52.80 44.36 -38.37
C ASN A 4 51.81 44.64 -37.22
N LYS A 5 50.98 45.69 -37.31
CA LYS A 5 49.96 45.99 -36.30
C LYS A 5 48.80 44.97 -36.35
N LEU A 6 48.46 44.48 -37.54
CA LEU A 6 47.43 43.45 -37.71
C LEU A 6 47.90 42.11 -37.16
N ARG A 7 49.14 41.69 -37.47
CA ARG A 7 49.70 40.41 -36.98
C ARG A 7 49.83 40.38 -35.45
N PHE A 8 50.19 41.51 -34.83
CA PHE A 8 50.24 41.64 -33.36
C PHE A 8 48.84 41.56 -32.74
N GLY A 9 47.85 42.26 -33.30
CA GLY A 9 46.47 42.23 -32.81
C GLY A 9 45.85 40.82 -32.88
N VAL A 10 46.11 40.08 -33.96
CA VAL A 10 45.66 38.69 -34.10
C VAL A 10 46.33 37.78 -33.07
N GLY A 11 47.63 37.96 -32.81
CA GLY A 11 48.34 37.18 -31.79
C GLY A 11 47.75 37.36 -30.38
N VAL A 12 47.45 38.61 -29.99
CA VAL A 12 46.84 38.90 -28.68
C VAL A 12 45.43 38.30 -28.57
N LEU A 13 44.64 38.36 -29.64
CA LEU A 13 43.30 37.77 -29.66
C LEU A 13 43.33 36.24 -29.45
N VAL A 14 44.26 35.54 -30.12
CA VAL A 14 44.40 34.08 -30.01
C VAL A 14 44.81 33.68 -28.58
N ILE A 15 45.76 34.40 -27.98
CA ILE A 15 46.19 34.14 -26.60
C ILE A 15 45.05 34.41 -25.62
N ALA A 16 44.29 35.50 -25.80
CA ALA A 16 43.13 35.81 -24.98
C ALA A 16 42.03 34.73 -25.11
N ALA A 17 41.77 34.24 -26.34
CA ALA A 17 40.80 33.18 -26.58
C ALA A 17 41.20 31.86 -25.91
N ILE A 18 42.48 31.48 -25.99
CA ILE A 18 43.01 30.29 -25.30
C ILE A 18 42.92 30.48 -23.77
N GLY A 19 43.30 31.65 -23.25
CA GLY A 19 43.22 31.95 -21.83
C GLY A 19 41.78 31.88 -21.28
N ILE A 20 40.84 32.48 -22.00
CA ILE A 20 39.40 32.39 -21.67
C ILE A 20 38.93 30.92 -21.77
N GLY A 21 39.35 30.17 -22.78
CA GLY A 21 39.01 28.76 -22.93
C GLY A 21 39.48 27.90 -21.75
N VAL A 22 40.71 28.11 -21.27
CA VAL A 22 41.24 27.45 -20.07
C VAL A 22 40.42 27.85 -18.85
N ILE A 23 40.20 29.14 -18.62
CA ILE A 23 39.40 29.63 -17.48
C ILE A 23 37.98 29.05 -17.51
N LEU A 24 37.32 29.01 -18.66
CA LEU A 24 35.99 28.43 -18.82
C LEU A 24 36.00 26.92 -18.59
N THR A 25 37.04 26.21 -19.02
CA THR A 25 37.19 24.77 -18.75
C THR A 25 37.32 24.49 -17.25
N PHE A 26 38.02 25.36 -16.51
CA PHE A 26 38.08 25.31 -15.04
C PHE A 26 36.75 25.70 -14.39
N LEU A 27 36.08 26.75 -14.87
CA LEU A 27 34.81 27.26 -14.30
C LEU A 27 33.63 26.31 -14.52
N PHE A 28 33.53 25.68 -15.69
CA PHE A 28 32.53 24.67 -16.00
C PHE A 28 32.87 23.28 -15.44
N GLY A 29 33.98 23.15 -14.70
CA GLY A 29 34.22 21.98 -13.87
C GLY A 29 34.43 20.68 -14.65
N ALA A 30 34.90 20.74 -15.90
CA ALA A 30 35.27 19.53 -16.64
C ALA A 30 36.54 18.85 -16.10
N PHE A 31 37.35 19.57 -15.30
CA PHE A 31 38.59 19.07 -14.70
C PHE A 31 38.45 18.29 -13.38
N PRO A 32 37.54 18.63 -12.43
CA PRO A 32 37.38 17.84 -11.18
C PRO A 32 36.98 16.37 -11.40
N ALA A 33 36.35 16.02 -12.52
CA ALA A 33 36.02 14.64 -12.87
C ALA A 33 37.25 13.75 -13.12
N ILE A 34 38.42 14.32 -13.40
CA ILE A 34 39.66 13.58 -13.68
C ILE A 34 40.54 13.46 -12.42
N LEU A 35 40.36 14.36 -11.44
CA LEU A 35 41.20 14.40 -10.24
C LEU A 35 40.58 13.66 -9.04
N ASN A 36 39.25 13.63 -8.95
CA ASN A 36 38.58 12.84 -7.93
C ASN A 36 38.59 11.38 -8.37
N ARG A 37 39.33 10.54 -7.63
CA ARG A 37 39.26 9.10 -7.80
C ARG A 37 37.86 8.69 -7.36
N GLU A 38 37.01 8.33 -8.30
CA GLU A 38 35.70 7.74 -8.05
C GLU A 38 35.77 6.25 -8.40
N TYR A 39 35.01 5.43 -7.70
CA TYR A 39 34.72 4.05 -8.11
C TYR A 39 33.24 3.94 -8.44
N THR A 40 32.93 3.15 -9.44
CA THR A 40 31.57 2.98 -9.94
C THR A 40 30.96 1.72 -9.36
N LEU A 41 29.68 1.79 -8.98
CA LEU A 41 28.89 0.67 -8.49
C LEU A 41 27.62 0.56 -9.32
N THR A 42 27.22 -0.64 -9.69
CA THR A 42 26.00 -0.86 -10.45
C THR A 42 25.01 -1.64 -9.61
N VAL A 43 23.89 -1.02 -9.24
CA VAL A 43 22.91 -1.61 -8.33
C VAL A 43 21.57 -1.74 -9.05
N TYR A 44 20.97 -2.92 -8.97
CA TYR A 44 19.60 -3.12 -9.41
C TYR A 44 18.59 -2.79 -8.30
N PHE A 45 17.49 -2.14 -8.70
CA PHE A 45 16.31 -1.89 -7.88
C PHE A 45 15.04 -2.21 -8.67
N ASP A 46 13.98 -2.63 -7.98
CA ASP A 46 12.67 -2.84 -8.60
C ASP A 46 12.04 -1.52 -9.09
N SER A 47 12.35 -0.40 -8.44
CA SER A 47 11.89 0.96 -8.81
C SER A 47 12.89 2.01 -8.31
N ALA A 48 13.15 3.03 -9.13
CA ALA A 48 13.95 4.22 -8.77
C ALA A 48 13.09 5.49 -8.70
N GLU A 49 11.82 5.34 -8.36
CA GLU A 49 10.94 6.49 -8.12
C GLU A 49 11.57 7.47 -7.12
N GLY A 50 11.48 8.77 -7.44
CA GLY A 50 12.07 9.83 -6.63
C GLY A 50 13.60 9.96 -6.73
N ILE A 51 14.29 9.07 -7.46
CA ILE A 51 15.73 9.17 -7.72
C ILE A 51 15.97 9.73 -9.13
N ASN A 52 16.86 10.72 -9.22
CA ASN A 52 17.25 11.37 -10.46
C ASN A 52 18.75 11.19 -10.70
N THR A 53 19.19 11.45 -11.93
CA THR A 53 20.61 11.64 -12.22
C THR A 53 21.16 12.74 -11.32
N ASN A 54 22.34 12.50 -10.75
CA ASN A 54 23.01 13.37 -9.77
C ASN A 54 22.37 13.40 -8.36
N SER A 55 21.37 12.56 -8.06
CA SER A 55 20.88 12.37 -6.68
C SER A 55 22.05 11.98 -5.76
N PRO A 56 22.13 12.56 -4.55
CA PRO A 56 23.22 12.26 -3.62
C PRO A 56 23.09 10.83 -3.08
N VAL A 57 24.24 10.14 -3.00
CA VAL A 57 24.35 8.86 -2.30
C VAL A 57 24.92 9.13 -0.92
N LEU A 58 24.21 8.70 0.11
CA LEU A 58 24.52 9.01 1.50
C LEU A 58 24.91 7.73 2.27
N ARG A 59 25.66 7.89 3.35
CA ARG A 59 25.77 6.93 4.45
C ARG A 59 25.68 7.70 5.75
N ASP A 60 24.79 7.30 6.63
CA ASP A 60 24.58 7.93 7.93
C ASP A 60 24.42 9.47 7.81
N GLY A 61 23.77 9.94 6.74
CA GLY A 61 23.56 11.36 6.42
C GLY A 61 24.74 12.08 5.74
N VAL A 62 25.90 11.43 5.57
CA VAL A 62 27.08 11.99 4.90
C VAL A 62 27.09 11.60 3.43
N LYS A 63 27.28 12.58 2.54
CA LYS A 63 27.39 12.33 1.09
C LYS A 63 28.69 11.58 0.78
N ILE A 64 28.56 10.40 0.20
CA ILE A 64 29.66 9.51 -0.20
C ILE A 64 29.71 9.27 -1.72
N GLY A 65 28.75 9.81 -2.47
CA GLY A 65 28.70 9.65 -3.92
C GLY A 65 27.51 10.36 -4.55
N ARG A 66 27.22 9.97 -5.80
CA ARG A 66 26.07 10.44 -6.58
C ARG A 66 25.61 9.37 -7.56
N VAL A 67 24.34 9.41 -7.94
CA VAL A 67 23.82 8.62 -9.05
C VAL A 67 24.34 9.21 -10.35
N SER A 68 25.09 8.44 -11.13
CA SER A 68 25.64 8.85 -12.42
C SER A 68 24.67 8.57 -13.57
N ASP A 69 24.01 7.41 -13.57
CA ASP A 69 23.13 6.97 -14.65
C ASP A 69 21.99 6.08 -14.14
N ILE A 70 20.87 6.05 -14.87
CA ILE A 70 19.69 5.25 -14.56
C ILE A 70 19.21 4.59 -15.86
N GLN A 71 19.25 3.26 -15.92
CA GLN A 71 18.84 2.49 -17.10
C GLN A 71 17.64 1.61 -16.78
N LEU A 72 16.60 1.68 -17.61
CA LEU A 72 15.45 0.79 -17.52
C LEU A 72 15.79 -0.56 -18.14
N ARG A 73 15.45 -1.66 -17.46
CA ARG A 73 15.68 -3.01 -18.00
C ARG A 73 14.41 -3.53 -18.69
N PRO A 74 14.53 -4.22 -19.84
CA PRO A 74 13.37 -4.80 -20.53
C PRO A 74 12.59 -5.82 -19.69
N GLU A 75 13.27 -6.51 -18.78
CA GLU A 75 12.71 -7.54 -17.90
C GLU A 75 12.00 -6.96 -16.66
N GLY A 76 12.08 -5.64 -16.45
CA GLY A 76 11.55 -4.97 -15.27
C GLY A 76 12.62 -4.43 -14.33
N GLY A 77 12.23 -3.38 -13.60
CA GLY A 77 13.09 -2.60 -12.70
C GLY A 77 14.19 -1.82 -13.42
N VAL A 78 15.11 -1.28 -12.64
CA VAL A 78 16.08 -0.27 -13.07
C VAL A 78 17.48 -0.57 -12.54
N LEU A 79 18.47 -0.22 -13.35
CA LEU A 79 19.88 -0.32 -13.04
C LEU A 79 20.41 1.08 -12.75
N LEU A 80 20.89 1.33 -11.54
CA LEU A 80 21.54 2.59 -11.19
C LEU A 80 23.05 2.41 -11.21
N THR A 81 23.74 3.30 -11.92
CA THR A 81 25.19 3.44 -11.84
C THR A 81 25.50 4.54 -10.83
N LEU A 82 26.19 4.20 -9.74
CA LEU A 82 26.59 5.10 -8.68
C LEU A 82 28.06 5.45 -8.85
N ALA A 83 28.37 6.75 -8.84
CA ALA A 83 29.74 7.25 -8.77
C ALA A 83 30.07 7.57 -7.30
N MET A 84 30.93 6.75 -6.70
CA MET A 84 31.30 6.78 -5.29
C MET A 84 32.67 7.41 -5.11
N ASP A 85 32.84 8.20 -4.06
CA ASP A 85 34.13 8.81 -3.73
C ASP A 85 35.13 7.76 -3.19
N ALA A 86 36.30 7.62 -3.81
CA ALA A 86 37.31 6.65 -3.39
C ALA A 86 37.96 6.94 -2.03
N GLN A 87 37.77 8.14 -1.47
CA GLN A 87 38.12 8.41 -0.07
C GLN A 87 37.26 7.58 0.90
N HIS A 88 36.04 7.23 0.48
CA HIS A 88 35.03 6.53 1.26
C HIS A 88 34.79 5.11 0.71
N LYS A 89 35.71 4.19 1.03
CA LYS A 89 35.54 2.77 0.68
C LYS A 89 34.45 2.11 1.51
N MET A 90 33.37 1.69 0.85
CA MET A 90 32.26 0.97 1.48
C MET A 90 32.50 -0.54 1.44
N THR A 91 31.99 -1.26 2.44
CA THR A 91 32.00 -2.74 2.47
C THR A 91 30.59 -3.29 2.28
N HIS A 92 30.48 -4.57 1.95
CA HIS A 92 29.19 -5.21 1.67
C HIS A 92 28.26 -5.33 2.89
N GLN A 93 28.76 -5.08 4.10
CA GLN A 93 27.91 -4.89 5.30
C GLN A 93 26.91 -3.73 5.14
N TYR A 94 27.20 -2.78 4.24
CA TYR A 94 26.33 -1.65 3.94
C TYR A 94 25.56 -1.92 2.66
N ILE A 95 24.23 -1.91 2.76
CA ILE A 95 23.31 -2.23 1.68
C ILE A 95 22.68 -0.94 1.16
N PRO A 96 22.64 -0.73 -0.16
CA PRO A 96 22.00 0.44 -0.76
C PRO A 96 20.48 0.32 -0.65
N GLN A 97 19.86 1.39 -0.13
CA GLN A 97 18.43 1.51 0.05
C GLN A 97 17.93 2.85 -0.50
N ILE A 98 16.84 2.81 -1.26
CA ILE A 98 16.11 4.02 -1.66
C ILE A 98 15.09 4.31 -0.57
N GLY A 99 15.35 5.37 0.21
CA GLY A 99 14.46 5.89 1.24
C GLY A 99 13.76 7.17 0.80
N ILE A 100 12.96 7.72 1.71
CA ILE A 100 12.24 8.97 1.48
C ILE A 100 13.19 10.13 1.78
N GLY A 101 13.30 11.05 0.84
CA GLY A 101 14.13 12.22 1.01
C GLY A 101 13.40 13.37 1.66
N SER A 102 12.46 13.93 0.92
CA SER A 102 11.73 15.15 1.25
C SER A 102 10.24 14.90 1.11
N LEU A 103 9.51 15.05 2.22
CA LEU A 103 8.07 14.85 2.27
C LEU A 103 7.27 15.87 1.46
N ILE A 104 7.87 17.04 1.19
CA ILE A 104 7.19 18.15 0.51
C ILE A 104 7.38 18.05 -1.00
N THR A 105 8.58 17.65 -1.44
CA THR A 105 8.93 17.60 -2.87
C THR A 105 8.76 16.21 -3.48
N GLY A 106 8.66 15.17 -2.65
CA GLY A 106 8.58 13.79 -3.12
C GLY A 106 9.91 13.21 -3.60
N ASP A 107 11.03 13.92 -3.40
CA ASP A 107 12.35 13.41 -3.75
C ASP A 107 12.75 12.26 -2.81
N SER A 108 13.37 11.23 -3.38
CA SER A 108 13.92 10.09 -2.65
C SER A 108 15.42 10.28 -2.41
N LYS A 109 15.93 9.62 -1.37
CA LYS A 109 17.37 9.58 -1.05
C LYS A 109 17.88 8.16 -1.24
N LEU A 110 19.06 8.02 -1.83
CA LEU A 110 19.78 6.75 -1.87
C LEU A 110 20.76 6.72 -0.69
N GLU A 111 20.58 5.77 0.22
CA GLU A 111 21.37 5.65 1.43
C GLU A 111 21.95 4.25 1.58
N PHE A 112 23.21 4.16 1.99
CA PHE A 112 23.85 2.92 2.39
C PHE A 112 23.65 2.72 3.89
N ARG A 113 22.79 1.78 4.27
CA ARG A 113 22.55 1.42 5.68
C ARG A 113 23.31 0.17 6.06
N LYS A 114 23.73 0.08 7.32
CA LYS A 114 24.28 -1.17 7.85
C LYS A 114 23.15 -2.22 7.94
N ALA A 115 23.35 -3.37 7.33
CA ALA A 115 22.37 -4.45 7.38
C ALA A 115 22.58 -5.34 8.61
N GLU A 116 21.48 -5.91 9.10
CA GLU A 116 21.50 -6.86 10.20
C GLU A 116 22.09 -8.21 9.74
N PRO A 117 22.75 -9.00 10.62
CA PRO A 117 23.37 -10.27 10.23
C PRO A 117 22.42 -11.24 9.52
N ARG A 118 21.18 -11.33 10.00
CA ARG A 118 20.13 -12.19 9.41
C ARG A 118 19.70 -11.74 8.01
N GLU A 119 19.83 -10.45 7.71
CA GLU A 119 19.51 -9.90 6.40
C GLU A 119 20.66 -10.15 5.43
N LEU A 120 21.90 -9.98 5.88
CA LEU A 120 23.10 -10.32 5.12
C LEU A 120 23.12 -11.81 4.74
N GLU A 121 22.79 -12.71 5.66
CA GLU A 121 22.66 -14.16 5.38
C GLU A 121 21.67 -14.46 4.25
N LYS A 122 20.55 -13.73 4.18
CA LYS A 122 19.55 -13.92 3.12
C LYS A 122 20.00 -13.39 1.76
N LEU A 123 20.78 -12.31 1.75
CA LEU A 123 21.16 -11.60 0.53
C LEU A 123 22.48 -12.11 -0.05
N LEU A 124 23.44 -12.47 0.80
CA LEU A 124 24.74 -13.01 0.41
C LEU A 124 24.80 -14.55 0.46
N GLY A 125 23.81 -15.20 1.07
CA GLY A 125 23.74 -16.66 1.13
C GLY A 125 24.95 -17.26 1.87
N ASP A 126 25.65 -18.17 1.21
CA ASP A 126 26.84 -18.85 1.76
C ASP A 126 28.13 -18.01 1.66
N ASP A 127 28.14 -16.91 0.90
CA ASP A 127 29.30 -16.03 0.70
C ASP A 127 29.38 -14.93 1.80
N LEU A 128 29.35 -15.35 3.06
CA LEU A 128 29.48 -14.45 4.22
C LEU A 128 30.85 -13.76 4.29
N ASP A 129 31.86 -14.32 3.63
CA ASP A 129 33.20 -13.71 3.51
C ASP A 129 33.19 -12.39 2.72
N LEU A 130 32.13 -12.13 1.93
CA LEU A 130 31.98 -10.88 1.18
C LEU A 130 31.62 -9.69 2.09
N VAL A 131 31.03 -9.92 3.27
CA VAL A 131 30.51 -8.86 4.17
C VAL A 131 31.59 -7.84 4.54
N ASP A 132 32.80 -8.32 4.85
CA ASP A 132 33.93 -7.48 5.24
C ASP A 132 34.73 -6.97 4.03
N ARG A 133 34.46 -7.49 2.83
CA ARG A 133 35.13 -7.06 1.62
C ARG A 133 34.65 -5.68 1.19
N THR A 134 35.58 -4.82 0.81
CA THR A 134 35.24 -3.53 0.20
C THR A 134 34.65 -3.74 -1.20
N TYR A 135 33.65 -2.95 -1.54
CA TYR A 135 33.17 -2.84 -2.90
C TYR A 135 34.31 -2.49 -3.86
N SER A 136 34.27 -3.10 -5.03
CA SER A 136 35.20 -2.95 -6.13
C SER A 136 34.62 -2.08 -7.24
N ASN A 137 35.49 -1.53 -8.08
CA ASN A 137 35.05 -0.70 -9.21
C ASN A 137 34.29 -1.55 -10.24
N GLU A 138 33.20 -1.01 -10.78
CA GLU A 138 32.30 -1.64 -11.76
C GLU A 138 31.59 -2.89 -11.25
N GLU A 139 31.52 -3.06 -9.93
CA GLU A 139 30.86 -4.20 -9.33
C GLU A 139 29.34 -4.09 -9.41
N TYR A 140 28.67 -5.21 -9.67
CA TYR A 140 27.22 -5.32 -9.86
C TYR A 140 26.56 -6.05 -8.69
N PHE A 141 25.42 -5.54 -8.25
CA PHE A 141 24.63 -6.13 -7.16
C PHE A 141 23.13 -6.08 -7.46
N ALA A 142 22.43 -7.15 -7.09
CA ALA A 142 21.00 -7.30 -7.32
C ALA A 142 20.11 -7.08 -6.08
N TYR A 143 20.68 -6.62 -4.97
CA TYR A 143 20.01 -6.56 -3.67
C TYR A 143 19.62 -5.15 -3.21
N GLY A 144 19.50 -4.18 -4.14
CA GLY A 144 19.02 -2.84 -3.81
C GLY A 144 17.57 -2.88 -3.32
N GLN A 145 17.29 -2.29 -2.16
CA GLN A 145 15.94 -2.27 -1.59
C GLN A 145 15.30 -0.89 -1.70
N LYS A 146 14.04 -0.81 -2.11
CA LYS A 146 13.24 0.41 -1.96
C LYS A 146 12.46 0.30 -0.65
N LEU A 147 12.56 1.32 0.20
CA LEU A 147 11.68 1.44 1.36
C LEU A 147 10.29 1.84 0.86
N ASP A 148 9.28 1.08 1.24
CA ASP A 148 7.89 1.45 0.96
C ASP A 148 7.56 2.80 1.60
N ASP A 149 6.78 3.61 0.88
CA ASP A 149 6.33 4.90 1.40
C ASP A 149 5.47 4.68 2.66
N PRO A 150 5.82 5.22 3.83
CA PRO A 150 5.03 5.11 5.05
C PRO A 150 3.62 5.69 4.89
N PHE A 151 3.39 6.59 3.94
CA PHE A 151 2.05 7.05 3.61
C PHE A 151 1.25 6.02 2.81
N SER A 152 1.91 5.14 2.05
CA SER A 152 1.24 4.01 1.40
C SER A 152 0.65 3.04 2.44
N LEU A 153 1.27 2.92 3.63
CA LEU A 153 0.70 2.16 4.74
C LEU A 153 -0.60 2.78 5.25
N LEU A 154 -0.69 4.12 5.30
CA LEU A 154 -1.91 4.82 5.73
C LEU A 154 -3.06 4.64 4.72
N PHE A 155 -2.76 4.67 3.42
CA PHE A 155 -3.76 4.38 2.39
C PHE A 155 -4.16 2.90 2.35
N GLY A 156 -3.21 1.99 2.64
CA GLY A 156 -3.47 0.56 2.76
C GLY A 156 -4.38 0.17 3.93
N MET A 157 -4.50 1.03 4.96
CA MET A 157 -5.40 0.79 6.09
C MET A 157 -6.88 0.74 5.69
N GLU A 158 -7.27 1.27 4.52
CA GLU A 158 -8.66 1.21 4.06
C GLU A 158 -9.14 -0.24 3.91
N ASP A 159 -8.33 -1.09 3.29
CA ASP A 159 -8.69 -2.49 3.03
C ASP A 159 -8.77 -3.31 4.33
N GLU A 160 -7.85 -3.06 5.26
CA GLU A 160 -7.82 -3.72 6.55
C GLU A 160 -8.97 -3.25 7.47
N MET A 161 -9.32 -1.96 7.42
CA MET A 161 -10.54 -1.45 8.06
C MET A 161 -11.78 -2.07 7.44
N ARG A 162 -11.89 -2.16 6.11
CA ARG A 162 -13.01 -2.83 5.43
C ARG A 162 -13.14 -4.31 5.81
N SER A 163 -12.02 -4.99 6.00
CA SER A 163 -11.99 -6.37 6.51
C SER A 163 -12.53 -6.45 7.94
N THR A 164 -12.03 -5.58 8.81
CA THR A 164 -12.47 -5.47 10.21
C THR A 164 -13.96 -5.16 10.31
N PHE A 165 -14.48 -4.22 9.51
CA PHE A 165 -15.91 -3.89 9.45
C PHE A 165 -16.78 -5.05 8.97
N ARG A 166 -16.31 -5.88 8.03
CA ARG A 166 -17.01 -7.09 7.60
C ARG A 166 -17.07 -8.12 8.71
N SER A 167 -15.97 -8.33 9.43
CA SER A 167 -15.92 -9.23 10.58
C SER A 167 -16.85 -8.77 11.71
N ILE A 168 -16.87 -7.47 12.02
CA ILE A 168 -17.79 -6.88 13.00
C ILE A 168 -19.25 -7.07 12.56
N ARG A 169 -19.57 -6.86 11.28
CA ARG A 169 -20.91 -7.08 10.75
C ARG A 169 -21.33 -8.54 10.86
N GLY A 170 -20.45 -9.48 10.50
CA GLY A 170 -20.69 -10.92 10.65
C GLY A 170 -20.92 -11.36 12.10
N ALA A 171 -20.17 -10.79 13.04
CA ALA A 171 -20.40 -11.01 14.47
C ALA A 171 -21.75 -10.42 14.93
N GLY A 172 -22.12 -9.26 14.42
CA GLY A 172 -23.42 -8.62 14.69
C GLY A 172 -24.60 -9.46 14.20
N ASP A 173 -24.49 -10.06 13.01
CA ASP A 173 -25.51 -10.95 12.47
C ASP A 173 -25.67 -12.21 13.34
N ALA A 174 -24.56 -12.82 13.78
CA ALA A 174 -24.62 -13.97 14.69
C ALA A 174 -25.29 -13.63 16.04
N VAL A 175 -25.01 -12.45 16.62
CA VAL A 175 -25.67 -11.99 17.85
C VAL A 175 -27.17 -11.74 17.62
N LYS A 176 -27.55 -11.19 16.46
CA LYS A 176 -28.95 -10.98 16.09
C LYS A 176 -29.70 -12.31 15.96
N ASP A 177 -29.10 -13.32 15.34
CA ASP A 177 -29.68 -14.66 15.19
C ASP A 177 -29.86 -15.37 16.54
N ILE A 178 -28.90 -15.22 17.45
CA ILE A 178 -29.01 -15.68 18.84
C ILE A 178 -30.18 -14.98 19.54
N GLY A 179 -30.31 -13.66 19.40
CA GLY A 179 -31.42 -12.90 19.98
C GLY A 179 -32.79 -13.39 19.51
N GLN A 180 -32.93 -13.66 18.22
CA GLN A 180 -34.16 -14.22 17.65
C GLN A 180 -34.45 -15.64 18.17
N SER A 181 -33.42 -16.46 18.29
CA SER A 181 -33.53 -17.83 18.82
C SER A 181 -33.99 -17.83 20.28
N ILE A 182 -33.42 -16.95 21.12
CA ILE A 182 -33.84 -16.76 22.51
C ILE A 182 -35.29 -16.28 22.56
N GLN A 183 -35.69 -15.34 21.70
CA GLN A 183 -37.06 -14.82 21.69
C GLN A 183 -38.08 -15.88 21.25
N SER A 184 -37.71 -16.78 20.33
CA SER A 184 -38.53 -17.94 19.98
C SER A 184 -38.66 -18.90 21.16
N LEU A 185 -37.54 -19.23 21.82
CA LEU A 185 -37.55 -20.11 22.98
C LEU A 185 -38.43 -19.55 24.12
N VAL A 186 -38.35 -18.25 24.39
CA VAL A 186 -39.20 -17.59 25.41
C VAL A 186 -40.68 -17.67 25.04
N ARG A 187 -41.02 -17.55 23.75
CA ARG A 187 -42.39 -17.67 23.26
C ARG A 187 -42.91 -19.10 23.40
N ASP A 188 -42.11 -20.09 23.00
CA ASP A 188 -42.46 -21.50 23.11
C ASP A 188 -42.64 -21.92 24.57
N VAL A 189 -41.73 -21.49 25.46
CA VAL A 189 -41.83 -21.75 26.91
C VAL A 189 -43.08 -21.08 27.51
N ARG A 190 -43.44 -19.85 27.11
CA ARG A 190 -44.67 -19.21 27.58
C ARG A 190 -45.94 -19.93 27.12
N GLY A 191 -45.94 -20.48 25.90
CA GLY A 191 -47.04 -21.29 25.37
C GLY A 191 -47.22 -22.60 26.15
N VAL A 192 -46.12 -23.24 26.59
CA VAL A 192 -46.17 -24.46 27.41
C VAL A 192 -46.62 -24.19 28.85
N ILE A 193 -46.31 -23.01 29.41
CA ILE A 193 -46.70 -22.64 30.79
C ILE A 193 -48.14 -22.05 30.83
N GLY A 194 -48.79 -21.83 29.68
CA GLY A 194 -50.21 -21.45 29.62
C GLY A 194 -50.51 -20.02 30.10
N ILE A 195 -49.57 -19.08 29.90
CA ILE A 195 -49.72 -17.67 30.33
C ILE A 195 -50.12 -16.76 29.15
N ASP A 196 -50.94 -17.26 28.22
CA ASP A 196 -51.48 -16.41 27.16
C ASP A 196 -52.61 -15.53 27.71
N PRO A 197 -52.62 -14.21 27.42
CA PRO A 197 -53.77 -13.37 27.71
C PRO A 197 -54.96 -13.86 26.88
N THR A 198 -56.06 -14.22 27.56
CA THR A 198 -57.31 -14.67 26.96
C THR A 198 -57.82 -13.63 25.94
N PRO A 199 -58.13 -14.03 24.69
CA PRO A 199 -58.68 -13.10 23.71
C PRO A 199 -60.10 -12.69 24.12
N ALA A 200 -60.38 -11.39 24.09
CA ALA A 200 -61.67 -10.81 24.44
C ALA A 200 -62.80 -11.36 23.53
N PRO A 201 -64.02 -11.59 24.07
CA PRO A 201 -65.12 -12.15 23.30
C PRO A 201 -65.59 -11.16 22.22
N PRO A 202 -66.02 -11.66 21.04
CA PRO A 202 -66.45 -10.80 19.93
C PRO A 202 -67.77 -10.09 20.25
N PRO A 203 -67.98 -8.85 19.76
CA PRO A 203 -69.20 -8.09 19.99
C PRO A 203 -70.40 -8.74 19.31
N THR A 204 -71.53 -8.74 20.02
CA THR A 204 -72.82 -9.30 19.61
C THR A 204 -73.38 -8.64 18.35
N ALA A 205 -73.99 -9.46 17.50
CA ALA A 205 -74.53 -9.10 16.20
C ALA A 205 -75.60 -8.00 16.24
N PHE A 206 -75.48 -7.03 15.33
CA PHE A 206 -76.55 -6.07 14.99
C PHE A 206 -77.48 -6.65 13.89
N PRO A 207 -78.77 -6.24 13.85
CA PRO A 207 -79.78 -6.81 12.94
C PRO A 207 -79.67 -6.26 11.50
N PRO A 208 -80.27 -6.93 10.50
CA PRO A 208 -80.02 -6.65 9.09
C PRO A 208 -80.92 -5.53 8.55
N GLY A 209 -80.35 -4.62 7.77
CA GLY A 209 -81.12 -3.57 7.10
C GLY A 209 -80.32 -2.74 6.09
N VAL A 210 -80.52 -3.09 4.81
CA VAL A 210 -80.49 -2.24 3.60
C VAL A 210 -79.11 -2.00 2.93
N PRO A 211 -78.99 -2.10 1.59
CA PRO A 211 -77.74 -2.43 0.90
C PRO A 211 -77.06 -1.21 0.28
N ARG A 212 -75.73 -1.27 0.10
CA ARG A 212 -75.03 -0.43 -0.90
C ARG A 212 -73.94 -1.18 -1.63
N GLN A 213 -73.95 -0.90 -2.93
CA GLN A 213 -73.18 -1.46 -4.03
C GLN A 213 -71.67 -1.15 -3.95
N SER A 214 -70.93 -2.16 -4.40
CA SER A 214 -69.66 -2.16 -5.14
C SER A 214 -68.89 -0.84 -5.32
N SER A 215 -67.62 -0.86 -4.91
CA SER A 215 -66.51 -0.45 -5.77
C SER A 215 -65.20 -1.11 -5.34
N ILE A 216 -64.49 -1.58 -6.35
CA ILE A 216 -63.26 -2.37 -6.41
C ILE A 216 -62.10 -1.76 -5.59
N GLY A 217 -61.35 -2.61 -4.91
CA GLY A 217 -60.05 -2.27 -4.31
C GLY A 217 -59.33 -3.48 -3.73
N MET A 218 -58.26 -3.89 -4.42
CA MET A 218 -57.26 -4.93 -4.09
C MET A 218 -57.26 -5.51 -2.67
N GLY A 219 -57.50 -6.82 -2.59
CA GLY A 219 -57.02 -7.68 -1.51
C GLY A 219 -56.43 -8.95 -2.10
N HIS A 220 -55.15 -9.18 -1.90
CA HIS A 220 -54.57 -10.52 -1.96
C HIS A 220 -54.24 -10.89 -0.53
N ASN A 221 -54.91 -11.92 -0.01
CA ASN A 221 -54.16 -12.92 0.73
C ASN A 221 -54.73 -14.33 0.56
N ALA A 222 -53.77 -15.22 0.40
CA ALA A 222 -53.79 -16.66 0.21
C ALA A 222 -54.96 -17.46 0.80
N SER A 223 -55.42 -18.43 0.00
CA SER A 223 -55.89 -19.72 0.48
C SER A 223 -54.99 -20.83 -0.07
N MET A 224 -54.66 -21.75 0.83
CA MET A 224 -53.92 -22.99 0.63
C MET A 224 -54.56 -23.87 -0.44
N PHE A 225 -53.76 -24.69 -1.14
CA PHE A 225 -53.86 -26.17 -1.13
C PHE A 225 -52.74 -26.76 -2.00
N ALA A 226 -52.15 -27.85 -1.51
CA ALA A 226 -51.02 -28.54 -2.09
C ALA A 226 -51.35 -29.15 -3.46
N THR A 227 -50.43 -28.99 -4.42
CA THR A 227 -50.28 -29.95 -5.52
C THR A 227 -48.82 -29.98 -5.96
N THR A 228 -48.19 -31.14 -5.77
CA THR A 228 -46.93 -31.56 -6.37
C THR A 228 -46.87 -31.17 -7.84
N THR A 229 -45.99 -30.23 -8.21
CA THR A 229 -45.62 -29.96 -9.59
C THR A 229 -44.11 -29.85 -9.68
N GLN A 230 -43.48 -30.85 -10.29
CA GLN A 230 -42.09 -30.82 -10.72
C GLN A 230 -41.87 -29.61 -11.63
N HIS A 231 -41.10 -28.62 -11.17
CA HIS A 231 -40.59 -27.57 -12.05
C HIS A 231 -39.35 -28.09 -12.78
N ARG A 232 -39.55 -28.38 -14.06
CA ARG A 232 -38.50 -28.58 -15.06
C ARG A 232 -37.73 -27.26 -15.21
N MET A 233 -36.48 -27.22 -14.76
CA MET A 233 -35.59 -26.10 -15.05
C MET A 233 -35.41 -25.95 -16.57
N MET A 234 -35.48 -24.72 -17.06
CA MET A 234 -35.13 -24.39 -18.44
C MET A 234 -33.62 -24.65 -18.67
N PRO A 235 -33.20 -25.19 -19.83
CA PRO A 235 -31.79 -25.36 -20.12
C PRO A 235 -31.12 -23.99 -20.25
N GLY A 236 -29.98 -23.82 -19.56
CA GLY A 236 -29.10 -22.67 -19.74
C GLY A 236 -28.54 -22.60 -21.16
N PRO A 237 -28.06 -21.42 -21.60
CA PRO A 237 -27.52 -21.24 -22.94
C PRO A 237 -26.30 -22.13 -23.19
N SER A 238 -26.18 -22.66 -24.40
CA SER A 238 -25.24 -23.72 -24.81
C SER A 238 -23.75 -23.36 -24.79
N TRP A 239 -23.39 -22.18 -24.31
CA TRP A 239 -22.00 -21.72 -24.18
C TRP A 239 -21.45 -21.81 -22.74
N ALA A 240 -22.28 -22.14 -21.74
CA ALA A 240 -21.83 -22.32 -20.36
C ALA A 240 -21.36 -23.77 -20.13
N ARG A 241 -20.06 -23.97 -19.85
CA ARG A 241 -19.53 -25.27 -19.41
C ARG A 241 -19.71 -25.42 -17.89
N PRO A 242 -20.04 -26.61 -17.36
CA PRO A 242 -20.10 -26.84 -15.93
C PRO A 242 -18.70 -26.75 -15.31
N VAL A 243 -18.55 -25.92 -14.29
CA VAL A 243 -17.36 -25.91 -13.42
C VAL A 243 -17.50 -27.08 -12.45
N SER A 244 -16.67 -28.12 -12.62
CA SER A 244 -16.49 -29.16 -11.61
C SER A 244 -15.47 -28.68 -10.59
N LEU A 245 -15.90 -28.30 -9.39
CA LEU A 245 -15.01 -28.13 -8.25
C LEU A 245 -14.57 -29.52 -7.79
N VAL A 246 -13.37 -29.93 -8.18
CA VAL A 246 -12.70 -31.10 -7.61
C VAL A 246 -11.94 -30.63 -6.37
N SER A 247 -12.44 -30.99 -5.19
CA SER A 247 -11.67 -30.90 -3.95
C SER A 247 -10.60 -32.00 -3.97
N ARG A 248 -9.32 -31.64 -3.99
CA ARG A 248 -8.24 -32.56 -3.56
C ARG A 248 -7.75 -32.13 -2.19
N SER A 249 -7.97 -32.99 -1.21
CA SER A 249 -7.21 -33.00 0.04
C SER A 249 -5.93 -33.84 -0.14
N SER A 250 -5.03 -33.68 0.84
CA SER A 250 -3.80 -34.41 1.16
C SER A 250 -2.53 -34.17 0.32
N ALA A 251 -1.60 -33.45 0.97
CA ALA A 251 -0.20 -33.83 1.25
C ALA A 251 0.47 -34.86 0.33
N ASP A 252 1.55 -34.46 -0.36
CA ASP A 252 2.94 -34.83 -0.04
C ASP A 252 3.91 -34.13 -1.01
N SER A 253 5.13 -33.99 -0.53
CA SER A 253 6.38 -33.49 -1.09
C SER A 253 6.79 -34.01 -2.47
N SER A 254 7.56 -33.15 -3.16
CA SER A 254 8.66 -33.41 -4.11
C SER A 254 8.56 -32.65 -5.44
N SER A 255 9.65 -31.95 -5.70
CA SER A 255 9.96 -31.02 -6.78
C SER A 255 10.00 -31.68 -8.16
N GLN A 256 9.44 -31.03 -9.19
CA GLN A 256 10.04 -30.89 -10.52
C GLN A 256 9.47 -29.67 -11.26
N TYR A 257 10.39 -28.84 -11.76
CA TYR A 257 10.13 -27.78 -12.72
C TYR A 257 9.62 -28.38 -14.04
N ALA A 258 8.49 -27.89 -14.53
CA ALA A 258 8.09 -28.09 -15.93
C ALA A 258 7.47 -26.79 -16.45
N ILE A 259 8.25 -26.09 -17.28
CA ILE A 259 7.81 -24.99 -18.13
C ILE A 259 6.71 -25.52 -19.05
N GLN A 260 5.49 -25.01 -18.93
CA GLN A 260 4.41 -25.35 -19.86
C GLN A 260 4.25 -24.22 -20.90
N THR A 261 4.95 -24.41 -22.01
CA THR A 261 4.75 -23.71 -23.28
C THR A 261 3.29 -23.87 -23.73
N VAL A 262 2.57 -22.76 -23.90
CA VAL A 262 1.19 -22.75 -24.40
C VAL A 262 1.24 -22.93 -25.92
N ALA A 263 1.03 -24.16 -26.38
CA ALA A 263 0.85 -24.48 -27.79
C ALA A 263 -0.61 -24.18 -28.19
N PHE A 264 -0.80 -23.25 -29.13
CA PHE A 264 -2.05 -23.12 -29.89
C PHE A 264 -1.88 -23.86 -31.23
N ALA A 265 -2.56 -24.98 -31.40
CA ALA A 265 -2.88 -25.63 -32.67
C ALA A 265 -4.39 -25.95 -32.62
N ASN A 266 -5.28 -25.20 -33.28
CA ASN A 266 -5.58 -25.09 -34.72
C ASN A 266 -6.27 -26.33 -35.32
N GLN A 267 -7.49 -26.13 -35.84
CA GLN A 267 -8.21 -26.94 -36.85
C GLN A 267 -9.44 -26.13 -37.28
N ASN A 268 -9.73 -25.85 -38.56
CA ASN A 268 -9.75 -26.66 -39.78
C ASN A 268 -9.86 -25.70 -41.00
N GLN A 269 -9.56 -25.95 -42.27
CA GLN A 269 -9.02 -27.01 -43.15
C GLN A 269 -8.93 -26.33 -44.55
N PHE A 270 -8.00 -26.58 -45.49
CA PHE A 270 -7.97 -27.72 -46.44
C PHE A 270 -6.72 -27.58 -47.36
N ALA A 271 -6.19 -28.70 -47.86
CA ALA A 271 -4.84 -28.92 -48.45
C ALA A 271 -4.85 -29.12 -50.02
N PRO A 272 -3.91 -29.88 -50.67
CA PRO A 272 -2.59 -29.55 -51.31
C PRO A 272 -2.56 -29.95 -52.84
N PRO A 273 -1.44 -30.27 -53.60
CA PRO A 273 0.01 -30.40 -53.28
C PRO A 273 1.10 -29.95 -54.33
N GLY A 274 2.36 -29.81 -53.84
CA GLY A 274 3.67 -30.14 -54.47
C GLY A 274 4.17 -29.31 -55.66
N SER A 275 5.46 -29.19 -56.03
CA SER A 275 6.78 -29.53 -55.47
C SER A 275 7.87 -28.90 -56.40
N GLN A 276 9.14 -28.86 -55.96
CA GLN A 276 10.40 -28.62 -56.75
C GLN A 276 10.79 -27.14 -56.97
N VAL A 277 11.92 -26.60 -56.48
CA VAL A 277 13.36 -26.92 -56.64
C VAL A 277 13.85 -26.80 -58.09
N VAL A 278 14.56 -25.71 -58.42
CA VAL A 278 15.45 -25.60 -59.61
C VAL A 278 16.71 -24.77 -59.28
N PRO A 279 17.94 -25.24 -59.60
CA PRO A 279 19.24 -24.55 -59.38
C PRO A 279 19.79 -23.87 -60.68
N PRO A 280 21.00 -23.26 -60.69
CA PRO A 280 21.31 -22.03 -61.46
C PRO A 280 22.15 -22.18 -62.75
N GLY A 281 22.16 -21.10 -63.55
CA GLY A 281 23.32 -20.64 -64.34
C GLY A 281 23.26 -20.79 -65.86
N THR A 282 23.33 -19.68 -66.61
CA THR A 282 24.42 -19.35 -67.58
C THR A 282 24.15 -18.03 -68.35
N MET A 283 25.18 -17.18 -68.38
CA MET A 283 25.39 -15.83 -68.96
C MET A 283 25.48 -15.79 -70.51
N PRO A 284 25.90 -14.71 -71.25
CA PRO A 284 25.89 -13.19 -71.16
C PRO A 284 25.48 -12.56 -72.55
N PRO A 285 25.84 -11.30 -73.01
CA PRO A 285 26.58 -10.17 -72.40
C PRO A 285 26.03 -8.72 -72.57
N ARG A 286 26.55 -7.86 -71.66
CA ARG A 286 27.05 -6.46 -71.76
C ARG A 286 26.47 -5.48 -72.81
N SER A 287 26.16 -4.26 -72.33
CA SER A 287 27.01 -3.06 -72.55
C SER A 287 26.62 -1.86 -71.66
N LEU A 288 27.65 -1.20 -71.12
CA LEU A 288 27.66 0.09 -70.42
C LEU A 288 27.66 1.27 -71.42
N GLN A 289 27.09 2.43 -71.06
CA GLN A 289 27.52 3.84 -71.31
C GLN A 289 26.32 4.79 -71.43
N GLN A 290 26.15 5.77 -70.53
CA GLN A 290 26.71 7.15 -70.52
C GLN A 290 26.03 8.14 -71.51
N GLY A 291 25.36 9.14 -70.93
CA GLY A 291 25.58 10.56 -71.26
C GLY A 291 24.72 11.25 -72.34
N LEU A 292 24.34 12.50 -71.99
CA LEU A 292 24.23 13.70 -72.85
C LEU A 292 22.85 14.10 -73.45
N THR A 293 22.30 15.17 -72.85
CA THR A 293 21.70 16.41 -73.43
C THR A 293 20.61 16.37 -74.52
N PRO A 294 19.60 17.28 -74.48
CA PRO A 294 18.58 17.40 -75.52
C PRO A 294 18.97 18.42 -76.60
N PRO A 295 18.32 18.41 -77.78
CA PRO A 295 18.27 19.57 -78.65
C PRO A 295 16.85 20.16 -78.81
N VAL A 296 16.84 21.48 -78.96
CA VAL A 296 15.71 22.35 -79.31
C VAL A 296 15.75 22.68 -80.81
N GLY A 297 14.57 22.87 -81.42
CA GLY A 297 14.32 23.51 -82.72
C GLY A 297 13.43 22.64 -83.62
N THR A 298 12.37 23.08 -84.31
CA THR A 298 11.94 24.41 -84.80
C THR A 298 10.45 24.37 -85.24
N GLN A 299 9.85 25.56 -85.40
CA GLN A 299 8.45 25.91 -85.70
C GLN A 299 7.75 25.22 -86.89
N ARG A 300 6.40 25.15 -86.83
CA ARG A 300 5.49 25.40 -87.98
C ARG A 300 4.16 26.04 -87.56
N THR A 301 3.69 26.92 -88.44
CA THR A 301 2.62 27.93 -88.29
C THR A 301 1.24 27.38 -88.69
N ALA A 302 0.20 28.10 -88.23
CA ALA A 302 -1.25 27.87 -88.28
C ALA A 302 -1.92 27.52 -89.63
N GLY A 303 -3.08 26.85 -89.53
CA GLY A 303 -4.18 26.82 -90.50
C GLY A 303 -5.52 26.78 -89.76
N GLN A 304 -6.49 27.60 -90.17
CA GLN A 304 -7.80 27.82 -89.53
C GLN A 304 -8.71 26.57 -89.57
N PRO A 305 -9.58 26.33 -88.56
CA PRO A 305 -10.53 25.22 -88.57
C PRO A 305 -11.57 25.40 -89.67
N THR A 306 -11.92 24.31 -90.36
CA THR A 306 -12.86 24.35 -91.48
C THR A 306 -14.31 24.41 -90.97
N LEU A 307 -15.25 24.85 -91.81
CA LEU A 307 -16.67 24.98 -91.46
C LEU A 307 -17.29 23.63 -91.03
N LEU A 308 -16.72 22.49 -91.44
CA LEU A 308 -17.13 21.17 -90.99
C LEU A 308 -16.65 20.85 -89.57
N ASP A 309 -15.48 21.34 -89.15
CA ASP A 309 -14.94 21.11 -87.80
C ASP A 309 -15.79 21.87 -86.76
N LEU A 310 -16.17 23.10 -87.08
CA LEU A 310 -17.04 23.92 -86.21
C LEU A 310 -18.47 23.39 -86.11
N GLN A 311 -18.98 22.73 -87.16
CA GLN A 311 -20.33 22.16 -87.12
C GLN A 311 -20.40 20.89 -86.27
N ASN A 312 -19.34 20.07 -86.29
CA ASN A 312 -19.26 18.87 -85.46
C ASN A 312 -19.08 19.21 -83.97
N GLU A 313 -18.25 20.21 -83.66
CA GLU A 313 -18.02 20.67 -82.28
C GLU A 313 -19.28 21.33 -81.67
N ALA A 314 -20.10 22.01 -82.48
CA ALA A 314 -21.37 22.56 -82.04
C ALA A 314 -22.42 21.48 -81.71
N ILE A 315 -22.38 20.32 -82.37
CA ILE A 315 -23.30 19.20 -82.09
C ILE A 315 -22.87 18.46 -80.82
N GLU A 316 -21.57 18.22 -80.64
CA GLU A 316 -21.03 17.55 -79.46
C GLU A 316 -21.27 18.36 -78.18
N THR A 317 -21.08 19.69 -78.23
CA THR A 317 -21.36 20.59 -77.10
C THR A 317 -22.84 20.68 -76.74
N LEU A 318 -23.75 20.51 -77.71
CA LEU A 318 -25.19 20.47 -77.45
C LEU A 318 -25.63 19.16 -76.78
N GLU A 319 -24.98 18.04 -77.11
CA GLU A 319 -25.22 16.75 -76.43
C GLU A 319 -24.70 16.76 -74.99
N GLU A 320 -23.51 17.31 -74.74
CA GLU A 320 -23.00 17.51 -73.38
C GLU A 320 -23.87 18.46 -72.55
N LEU A 321 -24.37 19.55 -73.15
CA LEU A 321 -25.27 20.48 -72.47
C LEU A 321 -26.60 19.82 -72.08
N GLN A 322 -27.17 18.97 -72.95
CA GLN A 322 -28.36 18.19 -72.60
C GLN A 322 -28.09 17.14 -71.51
N GLY A 323 -26.90 16.53 -71.50
CA GLY A 323 -26.44 15.65 -70.42
C GLY A 323 -26.36 16.37 -69.08
N ALA A 324 -25.69 17.52 -69.04
CA ALA A 324 -25.56 18.34 -67.84
C ALA A 324 -26.91 18.82 -67.28
N ILE A 325 -27.86 19.17 -68.15
CA ILE A 325 -29.21 19.58 -67.72
C ILE A 325 -30.01 18.40 -67.16
N ARG A 326 -29.81 17.16 -67.65
CA ARG A 326 -30.40 15.96 -67.04
C ARG A 326 -29.79 15.66 -65.68
N ASP A 327 -28.47 15.76 -65.55
CA ASP A 327 -27.77 15.49 -64.29
C ASP A 327 -28.10 16.53 -63.21
N ALA A 328 -28.24 17.81 -63.59
CA ALA A 328 -28.70 18.85 -62.67
C ALA A 328 -30.14 18.59 -62.15
N ARG A 329 -31.03 18.04 -62.99
CA ARG A 329 -32.39 17.67 -62.60
C ARG A 329 -32.41 16.42 -61.70
N SER A 330 -31.48 15.48 -61.87
CA SER A 330 -31.39 14.28 -61.02
C SER A 330 -30.92 14.60 -59.60
N ILE A 331 -30.02 15.58 -59.44
CA ILE A 331 -29.54 16.04 -58.13
C ILE A 331 -30.65 16.77 -57.36
N LEU A 332 -31.42 17.65 -58.02
CA LEU A 332 -32.54 18.37 -57.40
C LEU A 332 -33.75 17.46 -57.07
N GLY A 333 -33.84 16.30 -57.73
CA GLY A 333 -34.86 15.28 -57.48
C GLY A 333 -34.47 14.24 -56.43
N ASN A 334 -33.25 14.30 -55.87
CA ASN A 334 -32.80 13.27 -54.95
C ASN A 334 -33.49 13.39 -53.57
N GLU A 335 -34.42 12.46 -53.32
CA GLU A 335 -35.12 12.27 -52.04
C GLU A 335 -34.19 12.17 -50.82
N GLN A 336 -32.97 11.68 -50.97
CA GLN A 336 -32.00 11.59 -49.88
C GLN A 336 -31.48 12.95 -49.43
N ILE A 337 -31.31 13.91 -50.35
CA ILE A 337 -30.87 15.28 -50.01
C ILE A 337 -32.00 16.02 -49.28
N ARG A 338 -33.25 15.83 -49.71
CA ARG A 338 -34.42 16.41 -49.04
C ARG A 338 -34.60 15.87 -47.62
N ARG A 339 -34.41 14.56 -47.43
CA ARG A 339 -34.45 13.94 -46.10
C ARG A 339 -33.30 14.41 -45.22
N GLY A 340 -32.07 14.45 -45.74
CA GLY A 340 -30.91 14.97 -45.03
C GLY A 340 -31.12 16.40 -44.56
N LEU A 341 -31.67 17.27 -45.42
CA LEU A 341 -31.99 18.65 -45.06
C LEU A 341 -33.09 18.74 -44.00
N THR A 342 -34.13 17.89 -44.09
CA THR A 342 -35.21 17.82 -43.09
C THR A 342 -34.69 17.30 -41.73
N ASP A 343 -33.80 16.32 -41.74
CA ASP A 343 -33.12 15.79 -40.55
C ASP A 343 -32.21 16.85 -39.91
N SER A 344 -31.47 17.62 -40.71
CA SER A 344 -30.64 18.72 -40.18
C SER A 344 -31.50 19.83 -39.57
N ILE A 345 -32.61 20.21 -40.22
CA ILE A 345 -33.52 21.26 -39.71
C ILE A 345 -34.22 20.81 -38.42
N SER A 346 -34.57 19.54 -38.28
CA SER A 346 -35.20 19.01 -37.07
C SER A 346 -34.23 18.82 -35.89
N ARG A 347 -32.93 18.60 -36.15
CA ARG A 347 -31.90 18.45 -35.10
C ARG A 347 -31.30 19.78 -34.63
N PHE A 348 -31.42 20.84 -35.42
CA PHE A 348 -30.84 22.14 -35.11
C PHE A 348 -31.28 22.71 -33.74
N PRO A 349 -32.56 22.64 -33.32
CA PRO A 349 -32.97 23.10 -32.00
C PRO A 349 -32.26 22.36 -30.85
N GLY A 350 -32.10 21.04 -30.96
CA GLY A 350 -31.42 20.24 -29.93
C GLY A 350 -29.94 20.58 -29.77
N VAL A 351 -29.26 21.01 -30.84
CA VAL A 351 -27.87 21.49 -30.76
C VAL A 351 -27.80 22.83 -30.03
N LEU A 352 -28.78 23.72 -30.20
CA LEU A 352 -28.86 24.98 -29.46
C LEU A 352 -29.17 24.77 -27.98
N ASP A 353 -30.00 23.78 -27.66
CA ASP A 353 -30.28 23.39 -26.26
C ASP A 353 -29.01 22.85 -25.58
N GLN A 354 -28.28 21.95 -26.25
CA GLN A 354 -27.01 21.42 -25.75
C GLN A 354 -25.95 22.51 -25.57
N ALA A 355 -25.88 23.48 -26.48
CA ALA A 355 -25.00 24.63 -26.35
C ALA A 355 -25.37 25.48 -25.12
N THR A 356 -26.67 25.67 -24.86
CA THR A 356 -27.16 26.41 -23.69
C THR A 356 -26.86 25.68 -22.38
N ASP A 357 -27.05 24.37 -22.32
CA ASP A 357 -26.72 23.55 -21.15
C ASP A 357 -25.21 23.52 -20.87
N THR A 358 -24.41 23.48 -21.94
CA THR A 358 -22.94 23.58 -21.84
C THR A 358 -22.56 24.94 -21.24
N LEU A 359 -23.11 26.05 -21.73
CA LEU A 359 -22.85 27.39 -21.20
C LEU A 359 -23.27 27.51 -19.72
N LYS A 360 -24.41 26.92 -19.34
CA LYS A 360 -24.88 26.89 -17.94
C LYS A 360 -23.96 26.05 -17.05
N THR A 361 -23.42 24.96 -17.57
CA THR A 361 -22.44 24.12 -16.86
C THR A 361 -21.13 24.88 -16.69
N THR A 362 -20.65 25.54 -17.75
CA THR A 362 -19.46 26.42 -17.70
C THR A 362 -19.62 27.54 -16.68
N GLN A 363 -20.80 28.16 -16.58
CA GLN A 363 -21.08 29.17 -15.55
C GLN A 363 -20.96 28.59 -14.14
N LYS A 364 -21.57 27.43 -13.87
CA LYS A 364 -21.45 26.74 -12.57
C LYS A 364 -20.00 26.38 -12.23
N THR A 365 -19.22 26.01 -13.24
CA THR A 365 -17.78 25.74 -13.07
C THR A 365 -17.04 27.01 -12.65
N PHE A 366 -17.33 28.17 -13.27
CA PHE A 366 -16.75 29.44 -12.85
C PHE A 366 -17.15 29.85 -11.42
N ASP A 367 -18.41 29.63 -11.04
CA ASP A 367 -18.87 29.88 -9.67
C ASP A 367 -18.15 28.97 -8.65
N SER A 368 -17.96 27.69 -9.01
CA SER A 368 -17.20 26.74 -8.18
C SER A 368 -15.74 27.16 -8.01
N PHE A 369 -15.10 27.69 -9.06
CA PHE A 369 -13.75 28.24 -8.97
C PHE A 369 -13.68 29.48 -8.07
N ALA A 370 -14.71 30.34 -8.10
CA ALA A 370 -14.77 31.50 -7.22
C ALA A 370 -14.91 31.10 -5.73
N ASP A 371 -15.66 30.04 -5.44
CA ASP A 371 -15.80 29.52 -4.07
C ASP A 371 -14.54 28.81 -3.58
N VAL A 372 -13.83 28.08 -4.45
CA VAL A 372 -12.51 27.52 -4.15
C VAL A 372 -11.52 28.63 -3.78
N GLY A 373 -11.55 29.77 -4.47
CA GLY A 373 -10.73 30.94 -4.13
C GLY A 373 -10.94 31.47 -2.71
N LYS A 374 -12.20 31.51 -2.24
CA LYS A 374 -12.51 31.90 -0.84
C LYS A 374 -11.99 30.89 0.17
N GLN A 375 -12.02 29.61 -0.17
CA GLN A 375 -11.53 28.55 0.70
C GLN A 375 -9.99 28.61 0.86
N PHE A 376 -9.27 29.04 -0.18
CA PHE A 376 -7.83 29.32 -0.09
C PHE A 376 -7.49 30.48 0.85
N GLU A 377 -8.32 31.52 0.94
CA GLU A 377 -8.16 32.61 1.90
C GLU A 377 -8.26 32.10 3.35
N GLN A 378 -9.17 31.17 3.59
CA GLN A 378 -9.33 30.52 4.90
C GLN A 378 -8.12 29.64 5.25
N VAL A 379 -7.54 28.91 4.29
CA VAL A 379 -6.32 28.13 4.49
C VAL A 379 -5.13 29.02 4.89
N GLY A 380 -5.02 30.22 4.33
CA GLY A 380 -3.99 31.19 4.71
C GLY A 380 -4.07 31.56 6.20
N SER A 381 -5.28 31.80 6.71
CA SER A 381 -5.50 32.12 8.13
C SER A 381 -5.16 30.95 9.07
N VAL A 382 -5.44 29.71 8.66
CA VAL A 382 -5.13 28.51 9.45
C VAL A 382 -3.61 28.24 9.44
N ALA A 383 -2.95 28.48 8.31
CA ALA A 383 -1.49 28.36 8.21
C ALA A 383 -0.78 29.38 9.12
N GLU A 384 -1.30 30.62 9.22
CA GLU A 384 -0.75 31.64 10.12
C GLU A 384 -0.94 31.28 11.60
N GLN A 385 -2.09 30.69 11.96
CA GLN A 385 -2.32 30.16 13.30
C GLN A 385 -1.37 29.00 13.63
N ALA A 386 -1.20 28.04 12.72
CA ALA A 386 -0.29 26.92 12.89
C ALA A 386 1.16 27.37 13.07
N LEU A 387 1.60 28.40 12.35
CA LEU A 387 2.94 28.99 12.50
C LEU A 387 3.13 29.67 13.87
N ASN A 388 2.10 30.35 14.38
CA ASN A 388 2.14 30.97 15.69
C ASN A 388 2.15 29.95 16.84
N GLU A 389 1.40 28.86 16.70
CA GLU A 389 1.43 27.73 17.64
C GLU A 389 2.80 27.05 17.63
N LEU A 390 3.36 26.77 16.45
CA LEU A 390 4.71 26.21 16.29
C LEU A 390 5.79 27.07 16.97
N LYS A 391 5.71 28.40 16.81
CA LYS A 391 6.64 29.34 17.45
C LYS A 391 6.55 29.28 18.98
N THR A 392 5.34 29.12 19.51
CA THR A 392 5.09 29.00 20.95
C THR A 392 5.64 27.67 21.47
N THR A 393 5.26 26.56 20.85
CA THR A 393 5.73 25.21 21.24
C THR A 393 7.24 25.05 21.12
N ALA A 394 7.86 25.63 20.08
CA ALA A 394 9.31 25.63 19.94
C ALA A 394 10.00 26.43 21.06
N GLY A 395 9.39 27.55 21.49
CA GLY A 395 9.84 28.33 22.65
C GLY A 395 9.81 27.51 23.94
N ASP A 396 8.67 26.88 24.23
CA ASP A 396 8.49 26.06 25.45
C ASP A 396 9.42 24.84 25.48
N THR A 397 9.68 24.24 24.31
CA THR A 397 10.61 23.11 24.17
C THR A 397 12.05 23.55 24.42
N LEU A 398 12.44 24.73 23.91
CA LEU A 398 13.78 25.27 24.14
C LEU A 398 14.00 25.60 25.62
N GLU A 399 13.00 26.15 26.30
CA GLU A 399 13.04 26.39 27.74
C GLU A 399 13.16 25.08 28.53
N SER A 400 12.38 24.07 28.16
CA SER A 400 12.47 22.73 28.77
C SER A 400 13.85 22.10 28.56
N PHE A 401 14.44 22.25 27.37
CA PHE A 401 15.79 21.75 27.07
C PHE A 401 16.86 22.46 27.91
N GLN A 402 16.75 23.79 28.08
CA GLN A 402 17.63 24.56 28.95
C GLN A 402 17.50 24.13 30.41
N ALA A 403 16.28 23.91 30.90
CA ALA A 403 16.04 23.41 32.25
C ALA A 403 16.63 22.02 32.46
N THR A 404 16.47 21.11 31.49
CA THR A 404 17.09 19.77 31.53
C THR A 404 18.60 19.84 31.48
N ALA A 405 19.19 20.65 30.59
CA ALA A 405 20.63 20.83 30.52
C ALA A 405 21.21 21.32 31.86
N LYS A 406 20.54 22.30 32.49
CA LYS A 406 20.90 22.80 33.82
C LYS A 406 20.76 21.74 34.92
N ASN A 407 19.72 20.91 34.88
CA ASN A 407 19.53 19.80 35.82
C ASN A 407 20.60 18.71 35.64
N VAL A 408 20.98 18.41 34.39
CA VAL A 408 22.04 17.45 34.07
C VAL A 408 23.39 17.98 34.54
N GLU A 409 23.68 19.26 34.33
CA GLU A 409 24.90 19.91 34.85
C GLU A 409 24.97 19.80 36.38
N ALA A 410 23.87 20.10 37.08
CA ALA A 410 23.78 20.00 38.54
C ALA A 410 24.02 18.58 39.09
N ILE A 411 23.65 17.54 38.33
CA ILE A 411 23.88 16.14 38.71
C ILE A 411 25.29 15.67 38.28
N THR A 412 25.79 16.16 37.16
CA THR A 412 27.05 15.70 36.56
C THR A 412 28.27 16.35 37.21
N GLU A 413 28.16 17.60 37.67
CA GLU A 413 29.27 18.35 38.25
C GLU A 413 29.83 17.73 39.57
N PRO A 414 29.01 17.19 40.49
CA PRO A 414 29.51 16.45 41.65
C PRO A 414 30.13 15.10 41.27
N ILE A 415 29.58 14.42 40.26
CA ILE A 415 30.07 13.10 39.80
C ILE A 415 31.43 13.23 39.14
N GLY A 416 31.61 14.24 38.28
CA GLY A 416 32.89 14.51 37.62
C GLY A 416 34.00 14.89 38.59
N ARG A 417 33.66 15.51 39.74
CA ARG A 417 34.62 15.85 40.79
C ARG A 417 34.90 14.71 41.77
N ARG A 418 34.00 13.74 41.91
CA ARG A 418 34.11 12.61 42.84
C ARG A 418 34.30 11.27 42.14
N SER A 419 34.56 11.26 40.83
CA SER A 419 34.72 10.04 40.04
C SER A 419 35.86 9.16 40.57
N GLU A 420 36.93 9.77 41.09
CA GLU A 420 38.06 9.04 41.68
C GLU A 420 37.67 8.36 43.01
N GLU A 421 36.93 9.04 43.90
CA GLU A 421 36.41 8.45 45.14
C GLU A 421 35.36 7.34 44.87
N LEU A 422 34.50 7.54 43.86
CA LEU A 422 33.49 6.57 43.46
C LEU A 422 34.12 5.30 42.89
N VAL A 423 35.16 5.43 42.06
CA VAL A 423 35.90 4.28 41.54
C VAL A 423 36.57 3.51 42.68
N GLU A 424 37.16 4.20 43.66
CA GLU A 424 37.78 3.53 44.81
C GLU A 424 36.74 2.80 45.69
N GLN A 425 35.53 3.35 45.85
CA GLN A 425 34.43 2.68 46.56
C GLN A 425 33.87 1.49 45.78
N VAL A 426 33.73 1.59 44.46
CA VAL A 426 33.29 0.49 43.59
C VAL A 426 34.31 -0.64 43.59
N LEU A 427 35.61 -0.33 43.49
CA LEU A 427 36.67 -1.33 43.55
C LEU A 427 36.71 -2.04 44.92
N ARG A 428 36.49 -1.31 46.02
CA ARG A 428 36.34 -1.91 47.35
C ARG A 428 35.09 -2.79 47.46
N SER A 429 33.97 -2.37 46.87
CA SER A 429 32.75 -3.19 46.83
C SER A 429 32.96 -4.47 46.01
N LEU A 430 33.64 -4.39 44.87
CA LEU A 430 33.94 -5.55 44.02
C LEU A 430 34.88 -6.52 44.74
N ALA A 431 35.89 -6.03 45.46
CA ALA A 431 36.75 -6.89 46.29
C ALA A 431 35.96 -7.58 47.43
N ASN A 432 34.96 -6.92 48.00
CA ASN A 432 34.08 -7.55 49.00
C ASN A 432 33.16 -8.61 48.38
N VAL A 433 32.71 -8.41 47.14
CA VAL A 433 31.93 -9.40 46.38
C VAL A 433 32.79 -10.63 46.06
N ASP A 434 34.04 -10.45 45.64
CA ASP A 434 34.97 -11.56 45.40
C ASP A 434 35.17 -12.41 46.66
N ASN A 435 35.35 -11.76 47.82
CA ASN A 435 35.46 -12.45 49.10
C ASN A 435 34.16 -13.20 49.47
N ALA A 436 32.99 -12.62 49.18
CA ALA A 436 31.71 -13.28 49.40
C ALA A 436 31.55 -14.52 48.49
N LEU A 437 32.00 -14.44 47.24
CA LEU A 437 31.97 -15.56 46.29
C LEU A 437 32.92 -16.69 46.71
N ILE A 438 34.10 -16.37 47.24
CA ILE A 438 35.03 -17.36 47.81
C ILE A 438 34.40 -18.07 49.02
N GLN A 439 33.69 -17.34 49.88
CA GLN A 439 32.98 -17.94 51.02
C GLN A 439 31.83 -18.85 50.57
N ILE A 440 31.10 -18.47 49.51
CA ILE A 440 30.05 -19.31 48.92
C ILE A 440 30.63 -20.59 48.31
N ASP A 441 31.76 -20.51 47.61
CA ASP A 441 32.43 -21.69 47.04
C ASP A 441 32.91 -22.64 48.16
N THR A 442 33.53 -22.09 49.20
CA THR A 442 33.98 -22.87 50.38
C THR A 442 32.80 -23.54 51.09
N PHE A 443 31.69 -22.82 51.25
CA PHE A 443 30.45 -23.37 51.82
C PHE A 443 29.87 -24.48 50.94
N GLY A 444 29.85 -24.30 49.61
CA GLY A 444 29.40 -25.30 48.65
C GLY A 444 30.26 -26.57 48.66
N GLN A 445 31.58 -26.43 48.75
CA GLN A 445 32.50 -27.56 48.92
C GLN A 445 32.27 -28.29 50.24
N THR A 446 32.00 -27.56 51.32
CA THR A 446 31.66 -28.14 52.63
C THR A 446 30.35 -28.92 52.56
N LEU A 447 29.33 -28.40 51.87
CA LEU A 447 28.05 -29.09 51.62
C LEU A 447 28.21 -30.35 50.76
N ASN A 448 29.14 -30.33 49.81
CA ASN A 448 29.41 -31.45 48.92
C ASN A 448 30.40 -32.48 49.51
N SER A 449 31.06 -32.15 50.63
CA SER A 449 31.96 -33.06 51.32
C SER A 449 31.19 -34.07 52.17
N SER A 450 31.67 -35.31 52.16
CA SER A 450 30.89 -36.55 52.20
C SER A 450 30.13 -36.90 53.49
N ASP A 451 30.16 -36.08 54.55
CA ASP A 451 29.69 -36.43 55.90
C ASP A 451 28.74 -35.39 56.56
N GLY A 452 28.20 -34.46 55.77
CA GLY A 452 27.30 -33.41 56.28
C GLY A 452 25.89 -33.90 56.68
N THR A 453 25.28 -33.25 57.66
CA THR A 453 23.87 -33.48 58.08
C THR A 453 22.86 -33.27 56.96
N ILE A 454 23.15 -32.38 55.99
CA ILE A 454 22.28 -32.15 54.82
C ILE A 454 22.33 -33.33 53.85
N LYS A 455 23.51 -33.92 53.62
CA LYS A 455 23.62 -35.15 52.83
C LYS A 455 22.91 -36.31 53.52
N ARG A 456 23.10 -36.46 54.83
CA ARG A 456 22.36 -37.45 55.64
C ARG A 456 20.85 -37.24 55.56
N LEU A 457 20.37 -35.99 55.55
CA LEU A 457 18.95 -35.66 55.38
C LEU A 457 18.43 -35.95 53.97
N LEU A 458 19.25 -35.70 52.93
CA LEU A 458 18.89 -35.96 51.53
C LEU A 458 18.93 -37.45 51.15
N GLU A 459 19.73 -38.25 51.86
CA GLU A 459 19.88 -39.69 51.65
C GLU A 459 19.03 -40.54 52.63
N ASP A 460 18.26 -39.90 53.52
CA ASP A 460 17.39 -40.59 54.48
C ASP A 460 16.06 -40.96 53.83
N ASP A 461 15.92 -42.24 53.47
CA ASP A 461 14.66 -42.79 52.94
C ASP A 461 13.49 -42.61 53.94
N GLU A 462 13.73 -42.55 55.25
CA GLU A 462 12.69 -42.39 56.27
C GLU A 462 12.08 -40.98 56.24
N LEU A 463 12.89 -39.96 55.94
CA LEU A 463 12.44 -38.58 55.76
C LEU A 463 11.42 -38.44 54.63
N TYR A 464 11.62 -39.15 53.52
CA TYR A 464 10.66 -39.15 52.41
C TYR A 464 9.27 -39.63 52.86
N TYR A 465 9.22 -40.67 53.70
CA TYR A 465 7.96 -41.18 54.25
C TYR A 465 7.36 -40.24 55.31
N GLU A 466 8.17 -39.58 56.13
CA GLU A 466 7.70 -38.59 57.11
C GLU A 466 7.16 -37.32 56.45
N ILE A 467 7.84 -36.81 55.42
CA ILE A 467 7.38 -35.66 54.63
C ILE A 467 6.07 -36.03 53.94
N ARG A 468 5.98 -37.20 53.31
CA ARG A 468 4.74 -37.65 52.66
C ARG A 468 3.59 -37.78 53.65
N ARG A 469 3.80 -38.39 54.83
CA ARG A 469 2.77 -38.47 55.88
C ARG A 469 2.35 -37.10 56.38
N THR A 470 3.29 -36.16 56.49
CA THR A 470 3.00 -34.79 56.91
C THR A 470 2.16 -34.07 55.86
N VAL A 471 2.50 -34.22 54.57
CA VAL A 471 1.71 -33.65 53.46
C VAL A 471 0.32 -34.27 53.40
N GLU A 472 0.19 -35.59 53.54
CA GLU A 472 -1.12 -36.28 53.60
C GLU A 472 -1.96 -35.81 54.80
N ASN A 473 -1.33 -35.60 55.97
CA ASN A 473 -2.01 -35.05 57.15
C ASN A 473 -2.42 -33.59 56.98
N ILE A 474 -1.60 -32.77 56.30
CA ILE A 474 -1.92 -31.38 55.98
C ILE A 474 -3.08 -31.33 54.98
N GLU A 475 -3.06 -32.16 53.94
CA GLU A 475 -4.14 -32.22 52.95
C GLU A 475 -5.47 -32.64 53.61
N ALA A 476 -5.44 -33.63 54.51
CA ALA A 476 -6.59 -34.02 55.32
C ALA A 476 -7.06 -32.91 56.27
N ALA A 477 -6.14 -32.12 56.84
CA ALA A 477 -6.49 -30.95 57.66
C ALA A 477 -7.11 -29.83 56.82
N THR A 478 -6.55 -29.51 55.65
CA THR A 478 -7.05 -28.50 54.73
C THR A 478 -8.44 -28.88 54.20
N ALA A 479 -8.68 -30.16 53.93
CA ALA A 479 -9.99 -30.66 53.53
C ALA A 479 -11.06 -30.44 54.64
N ARG A 480 -10.68 -30.53 55.92
CA ARG A 480 -11.56 -30.23 57.06
C ARG A 480 -11.74 -28.74 57.32
N VAL A 481 -10.80 -27.90 56.90
CA VAL A 481 -10.86 -26.43 57.05
C VAL A 481 -11.71 -25.78 55.96
N ARG A 482 -11.78 -26.38 54.77
CA ARG A 482 -12.54 -25.84 53.63
C ARG A 482 -14.02 -25.50 53.95
N PRO A 483 -14.81 -26.36 54.63
CA PRO A 483 -16.17 -26.03 55.04
C PRO A 483 -16.24 -24.85 56.00
N ILE A 484 -15.27 -24.73 56.92
CA ILE A 484 -15.21 -23.64 57.91
C ILE A 484 -14.97 -22.31 57.20
N LEU A 485 -14.09 -22.28 56.19
CA LEU A 485 -13.84 -21.08 55.40
C LEU A 485 -15.06 -20.67 54.56
N ASP A 486 -15.81 -21.63 54.01
CA ASP A 486 -17.06 -21.35 53.32
C ASP A 486 -18.13 -20.80 54.27
N ASP A 487 -18.25 -21.36 55.48
CA ASP A 487 -19.16 -20.85 56.51
C ASP A 487 -18.78 -19.43 57.00
N VAL A 488 -17.48 -19.16 57.16
CA VAL A 488 -16.97 -17.81 57.48
C VAL A 488 -17.27 -16.83 56.34
N ARG A 489 -17.17 -17.25 55.08
CA ARG A 489 -17.54 -16.43 53.92
C ARG A 489 -19.03 -16.12 53.92
N VAL A 490 -19.89 -17.10 54.17
CA VAL A 490 -21.35 -16.92 54.28
C VAL A 490 -21.71 -16.01 55.47
N PHE A 491 -21.02 -16.16 56.60
CA PHE A 491 -21.18 -15.30 57.77
C PHE A 491 -20.74 -13.85 57.48
N THR A 492 -19.59 -13.67 56.82
CA THR A 492 -19.07 -12.35 56.43
C THR A 492 -19.99 -11.67 55.42
N ASP A 493 -20.54 -12.41 54.45
CA ASP A 493 -21.53 -11.89 53.50
C ASP A 493 -22.83 -11.46 54.21
N LYS A 494 -23.29 -12.23 55.20
CA LYS A 494 -24.43 -11.84 56.05
C LYS A 494 -24.16 -10.58 56.88
N ILE A 495 -22.96 -10.43 57.46
CA ILE A 495 -22.58 -9.22 58.20
C ILE A 495 -22.49 -8.00 57.28
N ALA A 496 -21.89 -8.16 56.10
CA ALA A 496 -21.75 -7.09 55.12
C ALA A 496 -23.11 -6.64 54.56
N ARG A 497 -24.05 -7.59 54.41
CA ARG A 497 -25.35 -7.33 53.81
C ARG A 497 -26.40 -6.84 54.79
N ASP A 498 -26.33 -7.22 56.07
CA ASP A 498 -27.23 -6.72 57.10
C ASP A 498 -26.56 -6.67 58.49
N PRO A 499 -25.76 -5.61 58.78
CA PRO A 499 -25.02 -5.49 60.05
C PRO A 499 -25.94 -5.31 61.28
N ARG A 500 -27.25 -5.16 61.09
CA ARG A 500 -28.22 -4.96 62.18
C ARG A 500 -28.64 -6.26 62.88
N GLN A 501 -28.29 -7.41 62.33
CA GLN A 501 -28.60 -8.73 62.90
C GLN A 501 -27.56 -9.21 63.91
N LEU A 502 -26.38 -8.58 63.97
CA LEU A 502 -25.43 -8.72 65.08
C LEU A 502 -26.04 -8.02 66.31
N GLY A 503 -26.79 -8.80 67.09
CA GLY A 503 -27.52 -8.36 68.27
C GLY A 503 -26.62 -7.80 69.37
N VAL A 504 -26.20 -6.55 69.23
CA VAL A 504 -25.84 -5.65 70.35
C VAL A 504 -27.03 -4.74 70.66
N ARG A 505 -28.19 -5.35 70.90
CA ARG A 505 -29.30 -4.70 71.63
C ARG A 505 -29.52 -5.28 73.04
N GLY A 506 -28.72 -6.27 73.43
CA GLY A 506 -28.77 -6.89 74.77
C GLY A 506 -27.84 -6.28 75.82
N ALA A 507 -26.85 -5.45 75.45
CA ALA A 507 -25.80 -4.99 76.38
C ALA A 507 -25.87 -3.51 76.79
N LEU A 508 -26.84 -2.73 76.26
CA LEU A 508 -26.92 -1.28 76.53
C LEU A 508 -28.32 -0.79 76.95
N GLY A 509 -29.17 -1.69 77.44
CA GLY A 509 -30.42 -1.32 78.10
C GLY A 509 -30.18 -1.07 79.59
N LYS A 510 -29.86 0.18 79.97
CA LYS A 510 -29.98 0.64 81.36
C LYS A 510 -31.44 0.49 81.81
N ARG A 511 -31.78 -0.61 82.47
CA ARG A 511 -32.96 -0.69 83.35
C ARG A 511 -32.46 -0.70 84.80
N PRO A 512 -32.91 0.23 85.64
CA PRO A 512 -32.53 0.25 87.04
C PRO A 512 -33.14 -0.97 87.75
N THR A 513 -32.27 -1.75 88.38
CA THR A 513 -32.63 -2.73 89.40
C THR A 513 -33.07 -1.99 90.66
N GLY A 514 -34.33 -2.19 91.08
CA GLY A 514 -34.78 -1.87 92.43
C GLY A 514 -36.23 -1.39 92.51
N ALA A 515 -37.09 -2.20 93.16
CA ALA A 515 -38.04 -1.81 94.22
C ALA A 515 -39.34 -2.64 94.22
N GLY A 516 -39.68 -3.18 95.40
CA GLY A 516 -41.01 -3.74 95.77
C GLY A 516 -41.00 -5.28 95.85
N LEU A 517 -41.02 -5.96 97.00
CA LEU A 517 -42.07 -5.99 98.06
C LEU A 517 -43.46 -6.04 97.41
N LYS A 518 -44.25 -7.11 97.48
CA LYS A 518 -44.64 -7.94 98.61
C LYS A 518 -45.18 -9.28 98.10
#